data_AF-A0A5Q4GSP1-F1
#
_entry.id   AF-A0A5Q4GSP1-F1
#
_cell.length_a   1.000
_cell.length_b   1.000
_cell.length_c   1.000
_cell.angle_alpha   90.00
_cell.angle_beta   90.00
_cell.angle_gamma   90.00
#
_symmetry.space_group_name_H-M   'P 1'
#
loop_
_entity.id
_entity.type
_entity.pdbx_description
1 polymer ?
#
loop_
_entity_poly.entity_id
_entity_poly.type
_entity_poly.pdbx_seq_one_letter_code
_entity_poly.pdbx_strand_id
1 'polypeptide(L)'
;MRLIARYPSVPEAEERAAFLRSRGIATHVSELTTLRPGLAHRDGARAAVWAVLTSQYEDAQRLLQDPDHHPDHALDEKGMHELETEGPARARRSLIRGLLLTLALLVAVLVLVLRLDL
;
A
#
# COMPACT_ATOMS: atom_id res chain seq x y z
N MET A 1 -3.24 -0.34 6.30
CA MET A 1 -2.99 -1.70 5.78
C MET A 1 -2.73 -2.65 6.94
N ARG A 2 -3.15 -3.92 6.85
CA ARG A 2 -2.93 -4.94 7.90
C ARG A 2 -2.50 -6.27 7.26
N LEU A 3 -1.53 -6.96 7.87
CA LEU A 3 -1.01 -8.23 7.35
C LEU A 3 -2.07 -9.31 7.43
N ILE A 4 -2.46 -9.90 6.30
CA ILE A 4 -3.40 -11.03 6.24
C ILE A 4 -2.65 -12.34 6.45
N ALA A 5 -1.66 -12.62 5.59
CA ALA A 5 -0.93 -13.88 5.56
C ALA A 5 0.45 -13.72 4.92
N ARG A 6 1.34 -14.67 5.23
CA ARG A 6 2.69 -14.80 4.66
C ARG A 6 2.76 -16.05 3.80
N TYR A 7 3.53 -15.98 2.72
CA TYR A 7 3.66 -17.06 1.75
C TYR A 7 5.14 -17.33 1.41
N PRO A 8 5.51 -18.58 1.10
CA PRO A 8 6.88 -18.97 0.76
C PRO A 8 7.33 -18.41 -0.59
N SER A 9 6.41 -17.97 -1.46
CA SER A 9 6.72 -17.43 -2.77
C SER A 9 5.83 -16.25 -3.14
N VAL A 10 6.34 -15.35 -4.00
CA VAL A 10 5.56 -14.24 -4.57
C VAL A 10 4.40 -14.74 -5.45
N PRO A 11 4.57 -15.74 -6.33
CA PRO A 11 3.46 -16.25 -7.13
C PRO A 11 2.28 -16.75 -6.28
N GLU A 12 2.54 -17.46 -5.19
CA GLU A 12 1.48 -17.94 -4.30
C GLU A 12 0.78 -16.78 -3.57
N ALA A 13 1.54 -15.77 -3.14
CA ALA A 13 0.95 -14.56 -2.57
C ALA A 13 0.06 -13.81 -3.58
N GLU A 14 0.48 -13.72 -4.84
CA GLU A 14 -0.30 -13.10 -5.92
C GLU A 14 -1.57 -13.88 -6.25
N GLU A 15 -1.50 -15.21 -6.30
CA GLU A 15 -2.67 -16.06 -6.50
C GLU A 15 -3.72 -15.83 -5.41
N ARG A 16 -3.28 -15.82 -4.14
CA ARG A 16 -4.16 -15.58 -2.99
C ARG A 16 -4.69 -14.15 -2.96
N ALA A 17 -3.87 -13.18 -3.34
CA ALA A 17 -4.30 -11.79 -3.48
C ALA A 17 -5.33 -11.63 -4.61
N ALA A 18 -5.16 -12.31 -5.74
CA ALA A 18 -6.10 -12.31 -6.86
C ALA A 18 -7.45 -12.92 -6.47
N PHE A 19 -7.45 -14.04 -5.72
CA PHE A 19 -8.66 -14.61 -5.15
C PHE A 19 -9.39 -13.63 -4.22
N LEU A 20 -8.67 -12.95 -3.33
CA LEU A 20 -9.27 -11.95 -2.45
C LEU A 20 -9.82 -10.75 -3.24
N ARG A 21 -9.10 -10.27 -4.26
CA ARG A 21 -9.55 -9.18 -5.13
C ARG A 21 -10.81 -9.54 -5.91
N SER A 22 -10.93 -10.77 -6.41
CA SER A 22 -12.14 -11.21 -7.11
C SER A 22 -13.38 -11.28 -6.20
N ARG A 23 -13.17 -11.30 -4.88
CA ARG A 23 -14.21 -11.17 -3.86
C ARG A 23 -14.37 -9.73 -3.33
N GLY A 24 -13.79 -8.73 -4.00
CA GLY A 24 -13.94 -7.32 -3.63
C GLY A 24 -13.03 -6.88 -2.46
N ILE A 25 -12.04 -7.67 -2.07
CA ILE A 25 -11.07 -7.29 -1.04
C ILE A 25 -9.87 -6.58 -1.68
N ALA A 26 -9.62 -5.34 -1.28
CA ALA A 26 -8.46 -4.58 -1.74
C ALA A 26 -7.18 -5.12 -1.07
N THR A 27 -6.31 -5.75 -1.86
CA THR A 27 -5.07 -6.35 -1.36
C THR A 27 -3.82 -5.79 -2.00
N HIS A 28 -2.72 -5.83 -1.26
CA HIS A 28 -1.38 -5.53 -1.73
C HIS A 28 -0.45 -6.69 -1.43
N VAL A 29 0.43 -7.02 -2.37
CA VAL A 29 1.48 -8.03 -2.22
C VAL A 29 2.81 -7.32 -2.06
N SER A 30 3.56 -7.67 -1.02
CA SER A 30 4.92 -7.19 -0.83
C SER A 30 5.90 -8.35 -0.79
N GLU A 31 7.01 -8.23 -1.51
CA GLU A 31 8.13 -9.15 -1.35
C GLU A 31 8.85 -8.87 -0.02
N LEU A 32 9.04 -9.92 0.76
CA LEU A 32 9.79 -9.88 2.02
C LEU A 32 11.26 -10.13 1.68
N THR A 33 11.94 -9.13 1.11
CA THR A 33 13.36 -9.25 0.81
C THR A 33 14.15 -9.43 2.12
N THR A 34 15.18 -10.27 2.08
CA THR A 34 16.01 -10.70 3.21
C THR A 34 16.88 -9.60 3.84
N LEU A 35 16.71 -8.33 3.46
CA LEU A 35 17.46 -7.17 3.99
C LEU A 35 17.20 -6.89 5.48
N ARG A 36 16.29 -7.61 6.13
CA ARG A 36 16.20 -7.69 7.60
C ARG A 36 16.59 -9.09 8.08
N PRO A 37 17.89 -9.35 8.34
CA PRO A 37 18.39 -10.66 8.78
C PRO A 37 17.70 -11.21 10.03
N GLY A 38 17.03 -10.38 10.85
CA GLY A 38 16.29 -10.81 12.03
C GLY A 38 14.85 -11.32 11.81
N LEU A 39 14.24 -11.09 10.63
CA LEU A 39 12.83 -11.44 10.37
C LEU A 39 12.63 -12.51 9.30
N ALA A 40 13.61 -12.70 8.41
CA ALA A 40 13.52 -13.69 7.32
C ALA A 40 13.74 -15.14 7.79
N HIS A 41 14.36 -15.35 8.94
CA HIS A 41 14.85 -16.68 9.37
C HIS A 41 13.85 -17.50 10.19
N ARG A 42 12.65 -16.99 10.51
CA ARG A 42 11.75 -17.73 11.41
C ARG A 42 10.74 -18.65 10.70
N ASP A 43 10.28 -18.29 9.49
CA ASP A 43 9.20 -19.04 8.80
C ASP A 43 9.40 -19.31 7.30
N GLY A 44 10.55 -18.94 6.69
CA GLY A 44 10.80 -19.20 5.26
C GLY A 44 9.93 -18.43 4.26
N ALA A 45 9.08 -17.53 4.74
CA ALA A 45 8.20 -16.71 3.92
C ALA A 45 8.98 -15.65 3.12
N ARG A 46 8.69 -15.56 1.82
CA ARG A 46 9.28 -14.60 0.87
C ARG A 46 8.31 -13.51 0.42
N ALA A 47 7.03 -13.66 0.72
CA ALA A 47 6.01 -12.68 0.36
C ALA A 47 4.96 -12.53 1.46
N ALA A 48 4.26 -11.40 1.44
CA ALA A 48 3.15 -11.11 2.35
C ALA A 48 1.99 -10.49 1.58
N VAL A 49 0.77 -10.91 1.93
CA VAL A 49 -0.47 -10.31 1.44
C VAL A 49 -1.05 -9.44 2.55
N TRP A 50 -1.41 -8.21 2.18
CA TRP A 50 -1.92 -7.18 3.09
C TRP A 50 -3.32 -6.74 2.66
N ALA A 51 -4.21 -6.54 3.62
CA ALA A 51 -5.45 -5.82 3.40
C ALA A 51 -5.10 -4.33 3.30
N VAL A 52 -5.47 -3.68 2.19
CA VAL A 52 -5.28 -2.24 2.00
C VAL A 52 -6.17 -1.49 2.98
N LEU A 53 -7.46 -1.84 2.98
CA LEU A 53 -8.47 -1.35 3.92
C LEU A 53 -8.48 -2.21 5.18
N THR A 54 -8.36 -1.57 6.34
CA THR A 54 -8.36 -2.30 7.63
C THR A 54 -9.71 -2.90 7.98
N SER A 55 -10.82 -2.32 7.48
CA SER A 55 -12.18 -2.87 7.64
C SER A 55 -12.34 -4.24 7.00
N GLN A 56 -11.63 -4.50 5.90
CA GLN A 56 -11.71 -5.75 5.15
C GLN A 56 -10.83 -6.87 5.73
N TYR A 57 -10.08 -6.60 6.81
CA TYR A 57 -9.12 -7.55 7.35
C TYR A 57 -9.78 -8.85 7.83
N GLU A 58 -10.88 -8.75 8.57
CA GLU A 58 -11.56 -9.93 9.09
C GLU A 58 -12.20 -10.74 7.97
N ASP A 59 -12.85 -10.07 7.02
CA ASP A 59 -13.46 -10.71 5.86
C ASP A 59 -12.41 -11.43 5.00
N ALA A 60 -11.22 -10.81 4.85
CA ALA A 60 -10.10 -11.44 4.17
C ALA A 60 -9.59 -12.69 4.89
N GLN A 61 -9.55 -12.69 6.23
CA GLN A 61 -9.16 -13.88 6.99
C GLN A 61 -10.21 -14.98 6.89
N ARG A 62 -11.51 -14.62 6.96
CA ARG A 62 -12.61 -15.57 6.80
C ARG A 62 -12.60 -16.20 5.41
N LEU A 63 -12.43 -15.41 4.35
CA LEU A 63 -12.34 -15.90 2.97
C LEU A 63 -11.19 -16.90 2.74
N LEU A 64 -10.07 -16.76 3.44
CA LEU A 64 -8.96 -17.71 3.33
C LEU A 64 -9.24 -19.04 4.04
N GLN A 65 -10.14 -19.05 5.02
CA GLN A 65 -10.54 -20.26 5.77
C GLN A 65 -11.79 -20.90 5.16
N ASP A 66 -12.73 -20.09 4.70
CA ASP A 66 -14.00 -20.44 4.10
C ASP A 66 -14.16 -19.65 2.79
N PRO A 67 -13.84 -20.28 1.64
CA PRO A 67 -13.96 -19.66 0.33
C PRO A 67 -15.39 -19.24 -0.05
N ASP A 68 -16.41 -19.79 0.61
CA ASP A 68 -17.82 -19.49 0.32
C ASP A 68 -18.35 -18.34 1.19
N HIS A 69 -17.52 -17.79 2.08
CA HIS A 69 -17.86 -16.61 2.86
C HIS A 69 -18.21 -15.41 1.95
N HIS A 70 -19.34 -14.77 2.25
CA HIS A 70 -19.73 -13.50 1.65
C HIS A 70 -19.15 -12.35 2.49
N PRO A 71 -18.27 -11.51 1.93
CA PRO A 71 -17.63 -10.43 2.68
C PRO A 71 -18.60 -9.29 2.97
N ASP A 72 -18.64 -8.83 4.20
CA ASP A 72 -19.50 -7.71 4.62
C ASP A 72 -19.03 -6.36 4.03
N HIS A 73 -17.71 -6.21 3.85
CA HIS A 73 -17.09 -4.97 3.36
C HIS A 73 -16.52 -5.11 1.95
N ALA A 74 -17.12 -5.97 1.10
CA ALA A 74 -16.68 -6.11 -0.29
C ALA A 74 -16.81 -4.79 -1.05
N LEU A 75 -15.77 -4.43 -1.81
CA LEU A 75 -15.86 -3.35 -2.79
C LEU A 75 -16.46 -3.87 -4.09
N ASP A 76 -17.29 -3.04 -4.69
CA ASP A 76 -17.69 -3.21 -6.08
C ASP A 76 -16.56 -2.79 -7.04
N GLU A 77 -16.75 -3.04 -8.33
CA GLU A 77 -15.77 -2.72 -9.37
C GLU A 77 -15.40 -1.23 -9.38
N LYS A 78 -16.40 -0.36 -9.14
CA LYS A 78 -16.20 1.08 -9.06
C LYS A 78 -15.34 1.46 -7.85
N GLY A 79 -15.64 0.93 -6.67
CA GLY A 79 -14.86 1.17 -5.46
C GLY A 79 -13.43 0.66 -5.56
N MET A 80 -13.22 -0.48 -6.24
CA MET A 80 -11.87 -0.97 -6.53
C MET A 80 -11.10 -0.01 -7.45
N HIS A 81 -11.73 0.46 -8.52
CA HIS A 81 -11.13 1.40 -9.47
C HIS A 81 -10.80 2.76 -8.82
N GLU A 82 -11.68 3.26 -7.95
CA GLU A 82 -11.43 4.49 -7.18
C GLU A 82 -10.21 4.34 -6.27
N LEU A 83 -10.03 3.21 -5.59
CA LEU A 83 -8.84 2.98 -4.77
C LEU A 83 -7.54 2.93 -5.60
N GLU A 84 -7.57 2.30 -6.76
CA GLU A 84 -6.41 2.22 -7.66
C GLU A 84 -6.01 3.60 -8.21
N THR A 85 -7.00 4.47 -8.46
CA THR A 85 -6.78 5.80 -9.05
C THR A 85 -6.51 6.89 -8.01
N GLU A 86 -7.06 6.78 -6.80
CA GLU A 86 -6.85 7.75 -5.72
C GLU A 86 -5.45 7.68 -5.09
N GLY A 87 -4.86 6.49 -4.99
CA GLY A 87 -3.51 6.30 -4.43
C GLY A 87 -2.45 7.19 -5.09
N PRO A 88 -2.30 7.13 -6.44
CA PRO A 88 -1.40 7.99 -7.20
C PRO A 88 -1.71 9.48 -7.06
N ALA A 89 -3.00 9.85 -7.01
CA ALA A 89 -3.44 11.25 -6.96
C ALA A 89 -3.11 11.93 -5.62
N ARG A 90 -3.33 11.24 -4.49
CA ARG A 90 -2.93 11.76 -3.16
C ARG A 90 -1.41 11.91 -3.03
N ALA A 91 -0.64 10.94 -3.51
CA ALA A 91 0.82 11.00 -3.48
C ALA A 91 1.36 12.15 -4.33
N ARG A 92 0.84 12.36 -5.55
CA ARG A 92 1.23 13.50 -6.41
C ARG A 92 0.96 14.84 -5.74
N ARG A 93 -0.17 14.99 -5.05
CA ARG A 93 -0.56 16.26 -4.41
C ARG A 93 0.36 16.64 -3.26
N SER A 94 0.84 15.68 -2.48
CA SER A 94 1.80 15.96 -1.39
C SER A 94 3.18 16.32 -1.95
N LEU A 95 3.64 15.64 -3.00
CA LEU A 95 4.91 15.93 -3.67
C LEU A 95 4.93 17.34 -4.27
N ILE A 96 3.85 17.73 -4.97
CA ILE A 96 3.71 19.08 -5.54
C ILE A 96 3.76 20.15 -4.44
N ARG A 97 3.05 19.94 -3.32
CA ARG A 97 3.10 20.89 -2.19
C ARG A 97 4.50 21.02 -1.59
N GLY A 98 5.18 19.90 -1.36
CA GLY A 98 6.55 19.91 -0.85
C GLY A 98 7.50 20.68 -1.77
N LEU A 99 7.41 20.41 -3.08
CA LEU A 99 8.23 21.10 -4.08
C LEU A 99 7.98 22.61 -4.10
N LEU A 100 6.72 23.05 -4.03
CA LEU A 100 6.37 24.47 -4.00
C LEU A 100 6.90 25.18 -2.74
N LEU A 101 6.82 24.52 -1.58
CA LEU A 101 7.37 25.08 -0.33
C LEU A 101 8.90 25.21 -0.40
N THR A 102 9.58 24.19 -0.92
CA THR A 102 11.04 24.24 -1.10
C THR A 102 11.44 25.33 -2.08
N LEU A 103 10.71 25.48 -3.19
CA LEU A 103 10.96 26.54 -4.17
C LEU A 103 10.75 27.93 -3.55
N ALA A 104 9.66 28.13 -2.81
CA ALA A 104 9.39 29.40 -2.13
C ALA A 104 10.50 29.75 -1.11
N LEU A 105 11.02 28.76 -0.38
CA LEU A 105 12.13 28.95 0.54
C LEU A 105 13.42 29.35 -0.20
N LEU A 106 13.76 28.69 -1.31
CA LEU A 106 14.93 29.02 -2.12
C LEU A 106 14.85 30.45 -2.67
N VAL A 107 13.67 30.87 -3.14
CA VAL A 107 13.44 32.24 -3.60
C VAL A 107 13.60 33.24 -2.46
N ALA A 108 13.04 32.95 -1.27
CA ALA A 108 13.19 33.82 -0.11
C ALA A 108 14.65 33.97 0.33
N VAL A 109 15.42 32.87 0.35
CA VAL A 109 16.86 32.89 0.64
C VAL A 109 17.62 33.69 -0.40
N LEU A 110 17.34 33.48 -1.69
CA LEU A 110 17.98 34.22 -2.78
C LEU A 110 17.73 35.73 -2.64
N VAL A 111 16.49 36.14 -2.34
CA VAL A 111 16.16 37.55 -2.10
C VAL A 111 16.89 38.10 -0.88
N LEU A 112 17.02 37.32 0.20
CA LEU A 112 17.74 37.73 1.40
C LEU A 112 19.23 37.95 1.11
N VAL A 113 19.86 37.03 0.38
CA VAL A 113 21.28 37.14 -0.03
C VAL A 113 21.49 38.39 -0.89
N LEU A 114 20.67 38.59 -1.92
CA LEU A 114 20.73 39.77 -2.78
C LEU A 114 20.52 41.09 -2.04
N ARG A 115 19.81 41.08 -0.91
CA ARG A 115 19.60 42.24 -0.03
C ARG A 115 20.75 42.48 0.94
N LEU A 116 21.57 41.49 1.24
CA LEU A 116 22.74 41.59 2.10
C LEU A 116 23.98 42.06 1.32
N ASP A 117 24.05 41.72 0.03
CA ASP A 117 25.15 42.11 -0.87
C ASP A 117 25.00 43.52 -1.48
N LEU A 118 23.95 44.28 -1.10
CA LEU A 118 23.58 45.59 -1.67
C LEU A 118 23.42 46.65 -0.59
#